data_AF-A0A7Y5K2P3-F1
#
_entry.id   AF-A0A7Y5K2P3-F1
#
_cell.length_a   1.000
_cell.length_b   1.000
_cell.length_c   1.000
_cell.angle_alpha   90.00
_cell.angle_beta   90.00
_cell.angle_gamma   90.00
#
_symmetry.space_group_name_H-M   'P 1'
#
loop_
_entity.id
_entity.type
_entity.pdbx_description
1 polymer ?
#
loop_
_entity_poly.entity_id
_entity_poly.type
_entity_poly.pdbx_seq_one_letter_code
_entity_poly.pdbx_strand_id
1 'polypeptide(L)'
;GGALAALAVSLVHVAARIAVLAALVLTVAPRVPLAPLVLWPRTLYYGAGIAPAPGGAGVVEVAYRGALGGIIPAAYLGVSLVWWRFYTFYLPMLAGAIIAGRVVTRALRSKRERRAAEHRAAA
;
A
#
# COMPACT_ATOMS: atom_id res chain seq x y z
N GLY A 1 8.48 25.62 2.03
CA GLY A 1 8.48 24.77 0.82
C GLY A 1 8.13 23.32 1.13
N GLY A 2 9.01 22.58 1.82
CA GLY A 2 8.90 21.12 1.96
C GLY A 2 7.64 20.58 2.67
N ALA A 3 7.12 21.26 3.69
CA ALA A 3 5.93 20.79 4.42
C ALA A 3 4.66 20.75 3.53
N LEU A 4 4.46 21.76 2.68
CA LEU A 4 3.34 21.81 1.74
C LEU A 4 3.46 20.73 0.66
N ALA A 5 4.68 20.48 0.17
CA ALA A 5 4.92 19.40 -0.78
C ALA A 5 4.64 18.02 -0.16
N ALA A 6 5.08 17.79 1.08
CA ALA A 6 4.79 16.55 1.80
C ALA A 6 3.29 16.34 2.05
N LEU A 7 2.58 17.42 2.40
CA LEU A 7 1.12 17.39 2.54
C LEU A 7 0.44 17.04 1.20
N ALA A 8 0.81 17.71 0.12
CA ALA A 8 0.25 17.47 -1.20
C ALA A 8 0.49 16.02 -1.65
N VAL A 9 1.71 15.50 -1.48
CA VAL A 9 2.05 14.10 -1.79
C VAL A 9 1.22 13.13 -0.95
N SER A 10 1.01 13.44 0.33
CA SER A 10 0.20 12.60 1.22
C SER A 10 -1.27 12.57 0.80
N LEU A 11 -1.83 13.73 0.42
CA LEU A 11 -3.21 13.82 -0.08
C LEU A 11 -3.38 13.05 -1.40
N VAL A 12 -2.42 13.20 -2.33
CA VAL A 12 -2.41 12.45 -3.59
C VAL A 12 -2.32 10.94 -3.32
N HIS A 13 -1.46 10.52 -2.37
CA HIS A 13 -1.34 9.11 -2.00
C HIS A 13 -2.65 8.54 -1.46
N VAL A 14 -3.31 9.25 -0.55
CA VAL A 14 -4.60 8.82 0.03
C VAL A 14 -5.68 8.77 -1.05
N ALA A 15 -5.78 9.80 -1.89
CA ALA A 15 -6.75 9.85 -2.98
C ALA A 15 -6.55 8.69 -3.98
N ALA A 16 -5.31 8.40 -4.35
CA ALA A 16 -4.98 7.29 -5.25
C ALA A 16 -5.42 5.94 -4.67
N ARG A 17 -5.22 5.68 -3.37
CA ARG A 17 -5.66 4.42 -2.76
C ARG A 17 -7.17 4.26 -2.79
N ILE A 18 -7.93 5.32 -2.54
CA ILE A 18 -9.39 5.30 -2.59
C ILE A 18 -9.86 5.08 -4.04
N ALA A 19 -9.26 5.81 -4.99
CA ALA A 19 -9.61 5.72 -6.40
C ALA A 19 -9.41 4.32 -6.99
N VAL A 20 -8.32 3.62 -6.64
CA VAL A 20 -8.07 2.26 -7.15
C VAL A 20 -9.16 1.29 -6.72
N LEU A 21 -9.60 1.32 -5.46
CA LEU A 21 -10.67 0.43 -5.01
C LEU A 21 -12.01 0.78 -5.67
N ALA A 22 -12.34 2.08 -5.73
CA ALA A 22 -13.55 2.54 -6.40
C ALA A 22 -13.58 2.12 -7.87
N ALA A 23 -12.47 2.29 -8.59
CA ALA A 23 -12.34 1.85 -9.98
C ALA A 23 -12.53 0.33 -10.12
N LEU A 24 -11.88 -0.47 -9.27
CA LEU A 24 -12.00 -1.93 -9.29
C LEU A 24 -13.42 -2.42 -8.96
N VAL A 25 -14.18 -1.69 -8.16
CA VAL A 25 -15.57 -2.05 -7.86
C VAL A 25 -16.51 -1.60 -8.96
N LEU A 26 -16.33 -0.39 -9.51
CA LEU A 26 -17.21 0.16 -10.55
C LEU A 26 -17.09 -0.60 -11.88
N THR A 27 -15.98 -1.27 -12.16
CA THR A 27 -15.84 -2.13 -13.35
C THR A 27 -16.74 -3.38 -13.30
N VAL A 28 -17.02 -3.90 -12.11
CA VAL A 28 -17.87 -5.09 -11.90
C VAL A 28 -19.27 -4.75 -11.42
N ALA A 29 -19.45 -3.61 -10.75
CA ALA A 29 -20.73 -3.15 -10.21
C ALA A 29 -20.91 -1.63 -10.45
N PRO A 30 -21.27 -1.21 -11.68
CA PRO A 30 -21.26 0.20 -12.08
C PRO A 30 -22.30 1.09 -11.37
N ARG A 31 -23.34 0.50 -10.80
CA ARG A 31 -24.47 1.20 -10.18
C ARG A 31 -24.32 1.40 -8.67
N VAL A 32 -23.16 1.02 -8.11
CA VAL A 32 -22.92 1.12 -6.67
C VAL A 32 -22.71 2.59 -6.29
N PRO A 33 -23.38 3.09 -5.23
CA PRO A 33 -23.16 4.45 -4.75
C PRO A 33 -21.69 4.67 -4.35
N LEU A 34 -21.12 5.80 -4.76
CA LEU A 34 -19.70 6.13 -4.51
C LEU A 34 -19.40 6.38 -3.02
N ALA A 35 -20.36 6.92 -2.26
CA ALA A 35 -20.18 7.27 -0.86
C ALA A 35 -19.65 6.10 0.00
N PRO A 36 -20.24 4.89 -0.02
CA PRO A 36 -19.70 3.75 0.72
C PRO A 36 -18.32 3.29 0.20
N LEU A 37 -18.02 3.46 -1.08
CA LEU A 37 -16.72 3.12 -1.67
C LEU A 37 -15.60 4.09 -1.29
N VAL A 38 -15.93 5.26 -0.73
CA VAL A 38 -14.97 6.25 -0.24
C VAL A 38 -14.86 6.18 1.29
N LEU A 39 -15.99 6.05 1.99
CA LEU A 39 -16.04 6.13 3.45
C LEU A 39 -15.49 4.88 4.12
N TRP A 40 -15.94 3.69 3.70
CA TRP A 40 -15.50 2.43 4.30
C TRP A 40 -13.99 2.16 4.14
N PRO A 41 -13.35 2.36 2.97
CA PRO A 41 -11.90 2.20 2.86
C PRO A 41 -11.12 3.10 3.81
N ARG A 42 -11.53 4.36 3.99
CA ARG A 42 -10.83 5.24 4.94
C ARG A 42 -10.95 4.72 6.37
N THR A 43 -12.17 4.39 6.80
CA THR A 43 -12.42 3.89 8.16
C THR A 43 -11.69 2.59 8.42
N LEU A 44 -11.67 1.68 7.44
CA LEU A 44 -11.02 0.37 7.56
C LEU A 44 -9.51 0.42 7.37
N TYR A 45 -8.98 1.39 6.63
CA TYR A 45 -7.53 1.56 6.51
C TYR A 45 -6.90 2.08 7.80
N TYR A 46 -7.56 3.04 8.48
CA TYR A 46 -7.14 3.48 9.81
C TYR A 46 -7.49 2.45 10.90
N GLY A 47 -8.64 1.77 10.78
CA GLY A 47 -9.05 0.68 11.67
C GLY A 47 -8.24 -0.60 11.49
N ALA A 48 -7.58 -0.83 10.36
CA ALA A 48 -6.68 -1.97 10.18
C ALA A 48 -5.39 -1.83 10.99
N GLY A 49 -5.03 -0.62 11.44
CA GLY A 49 -3.86 -0.40 12.31
C GLY A 49 -4.01 -1.00 13.71
N ILE A 50 -5.26 -1.23 14.16
CA ILE A 50 -5.57 -1.92 15.43
C ILE A 50 -5.88 -3.41 15.22
N ALA A 51 -5.89 -3.90 13.98
CA ALA A 51 -6.12 -5.31 13.71
C ALA A 51 -4.86 -6.13 14.08
N PRO A 52 -4.98 -7.25 14.81
CA PRO A 52 -3.84 -8.08 15.22
C PRO A 52 -3.06 -8.70 14.04
N ALA A 53 -3.66 -8.72 12.85
CA ALA A 53 -3.08 -9.34 11.66
C ALA A 53 -2.21 -8.35 10.85
N PRO A 54 -1.04 -8.79 10.33
CA PRO A 54 -0.20 -7.95 9.47
C PRO A 54 -0.99 -7.44 8.26
N GLY A 55 -1.05 -6.12 8.09
CA GLY A 55 -1.82 -5.47 7.02
C GLY A 55 -3.34 -5.66 7.14
N GLY A 56 -3.88 -5.96 8.33
CA GLY A 56 -5.32 -6.11 8.59
C GLY A 56 -6.00 -7.24 7.80
N ALA A 57 -5.26 -8.26 7.37
CA ALA A 57 -5.82 -9.41 6.65
C ALA A 57 -6.90 -10.12 7.50
N GLY A 58 -8.00 -10.57 6.89
CA GLY A 58 -9.16 -11.15 7.59
C GLY A 58 -10.10 -10.13 8.23
N VAL A 59 -9.60 -9.22 9.06
CA VAL A 59 -10.43 -8.18 9.71
C VAL A 59 -11.02 -7.20 8.69
N VAL A 60 -10.20 -6.77 7.72
CA VAL A 60 -10.67 -5.87 6.65
C VAL A 60 -11.72 -6.53 5.78
N GLU A 61 -11.60 -7.83 5.48
CA GLU A 61 -12.60 -8.56 4.67
C GLU A 61 -13.93 -8.73 5.42
N VAL A 62 -13.89 -9.07 6.71
CA VAL A 62 -15.10 -9.20 7.54
C VAL A 62 -15.81 -7.85 7.65
N ALA A 63 -15.05 -6.78 7.90
CA ALA A 63 -15.61 -5.45 8.04
C ALA A 63 -16.17 -4.91 6.71
N TYR A 64 -15.51 -5.21 5.58
CA TYR A 64 -16.03 -4.89 4.25
C TYR A 64 -17.29 -5.69 3.89
N ARG A 65 -17.35 -6.98 4.23
CA ARG A 65 -18.55 -7.80 4.06
C ARG A 65 -19.71 -7.27 4.89
N GLY A 66 -19.48 -6.89 6.14
CA GLY A 66 -20.51 -6.26 6.99
C GLY A 66 -20.99 -4.92 6.44
N ALA A 67 -20.07 -4.11 5.90
CA ALA A 67 -20.36 -2.78 5.38
C ALA A 67 -21.03 -2.75 4.00
N LEU A 68 -20.66 -3.68 3.11
CA LEU A 68 -21.05 -3.65 1.69
C LEU A 68 -21.76 -4.91 1.20
N GLY A 69 -21.92 -5.95 2.02
CA GLY A 69 -22.48 -7.24 1.61
C GLY A 69 -23.93 -7.18 1.12
N GLY A 70 -24.69 -6.14 1.51
CA GLY A 70 -26.04 -5.87 0.99
C GLY A 70 -26.08 -5.10 -0.33
N ILE A 71 -24.93 -4.60 -0.81
CA ILE A 71 -24.83 -3.72 -1.99
C ILE A 71 -24.03 -4.40 -3.11
N ILE A 72 -23.00 -5.18 -2.77
CA ILE A 72 -22.09 -5.85 -3.70
C ILE A 72 -22.01 -7.33 -3.35
N PRO A 73 -22.13 -8.25 -4.34
CA PRO A 73 -21.93 -9.66 -4.08
C PRO A 73 -20.55 -9.94 -3.48
N ALA A 74 -20.52 -10.76 -2.43
CA ALA A 74 -19.33 -10.97 -1.61
C ALA A 74 -18.10 -11.49 -2.38
N ALA A 75 -18.32 -12.23 -3.47
CA ALA A 75 -17.25 -12.72 -4.34
C ALA A 75 -16.51 -11.58 -5.04
N TYR A 76 -17.23 -10.63 -5.63
CA TYR A 76 -16.63 -9.48 -6.32
C TYR A 76 -15.89 -8.57 -5.34
N LEU A 77 -16.46 -8.36 -4.16
CA LEU A 77 -15.81 -7.54 -3.13
C LEU A 77 -14.48 -8.14 -2.66
N GLY A 78 -14.43 -9.46 -2.42
CA GLY A 78 -13.19 -10.14 -2.04
C GLY A 78 -12.11 -10.03 -3.12
N VAL A 79 -12.47 -10.29 -4.39
CA VAL A 79 -11.54 -10.16 -5.52
C VAL A 79 -11.03 -8.72 -5.67
N SER A 80 -11.90 -7.72 -5.56
CA SER A 80 -11.50 -6.30 -5.64
C SER A 80 -10.56 -5.90 -4.49
N LEU A 81 -10.74 -6.43 -3.28
CA LEU A 81 -9.85 -6.17 -2.15
C LEU A 81 -8.46 -6.81 -2.34
N VAL A 82 -8.39 -8.02 -2.90
CA VAL A 82 -7.11 -8.68 -3.23
C VAL A 82 -6.34 -7.84 -4.26
N TRP A 83 -7.01 -7.43 -5.33
CA TRP A 83 -6.39 -6.56 -6.35
C TRP A 83 -6.02 -5.18 -5.80
N TRP A 84 -6.84 -4.62 -4.93
CA TRP A 84 -6.53 -3.36 -4.28
C TRP A 84 -5.26 -3.44 -3.42
N ARG A 85 -5.06 -4.54 -2.66
CA ARG A 85 -3.81 -4.80 -1.93
C ARG A 85 -2.63 -4.97 -2.88
N PHE A 86 -2.84 -5.66 -4.00
CA PHE A 86 -1.80 -5.83 -5.01
C PHE A 86 -1.24 -4.49 -5.51
N TYR A 87 -2.13 -3.59 -5.94
CA TYR A 87 -1.71 -2.29 -6.47
C TYR A 87 -1.20 -1.31 -5.41
N THR A 88 -1.81 -1.30 -4.22
CA THR A 88 -1.52 -0.26 -3.21
C THR A 88 -0.50 -0.67 -2.15
N PHE A 89 -0.21 -1.97 -2.01
CA PHE A 89 0.69 -2.49 -0.99
C PHE A 89 1.82 -3.34 -1.58
N TYR A 90 1.50 -4.38 -2.34
CA TYR A 90 2.53 -5.32 -2.82
C TYR A 90 3.48 -4.70 -3.86
N LEU A 91 2.96 -3.95 -4.85
CA LEU A 91 3.82 -3.30 -5.85
C LEU A 91 4.75 -2.24 -5.23
N PRO A 92 4.27 -1.28 -4.40
CA PRO A 92 5.16 -0.33 -3.74
C PRO A 92 6.18 -0.99 -2.80
N MET A 93 5.78 -2.04 -2.07
CA MET A 93 6.69 -2.79 -1.20
C MET A 93 7.83 -3.43 -2.00
N LEU A 94 7.51 -4.07 -3.14
CA LEU A 94 8.52 -4.67 -4.00
C LEU A 94 9.47 -3.61 -4.59
N ALA A 95 8.92 -2.48 -5.07
CA ALA A 95 9.72 -1.38 -5.58
C ALA A 95 10.66 -0.81 -4.48
N GLY A 96 10.13 -0.61 -3.27
CA GLY A 96 10.89 -0.17 -2.11
C GLY A 96 12.02 -1.14 -1.75
N ALA A 97 11.74 -2.45 -1.76
CA ALA A 97 12.74 -3.49 -1.50
C ALA A 97 13.88 -3.48 -2.52
N ILE A 98 13.57 -3.32 -3.82
CA ILE A 98 14.59 -3.24 -4.88
C ILE A 98 15.47 -2.00 -4.71
N ILE A 99 14.87 -0.83 -4.47
CA ILE A 99 15.60 0.43 -4.31
C ILE A 99 16.48 0.37 -3.07
N ALA A 100 15.93 -0.02 -1.92
CA ALA A 100 16.67 -0.15 -0.67
C ALA A 100 17.80 -1.18 -0.80
N GLY A 101 17.54 -2.33 -1.43
CA GLY A 101 18.55 -3.36 -1.69
C GLY A 101 19.72 -2.84 -2.53
N ARG A 102 19.44 -2.06 -3.58
CA ARG A 102 20.49 -1.41 -4.40
C ARG A 102 21.32 -0.39 -3.61
N VAL A 103 20.67 0.40 -2.75
CA VAL A 103 21.38 1.38 -1.91
C VAL A 103 22.27 0.67 -0.90
N VAL A 104 21.77 -0.34 -0.21
CA VAL A 104 22.51 -1.12 0.79
C VAL A 104 23.70 -1.83 0.15
N THR A 105 23.49 -2.54 -0.97
CA THR A 105 24.58 -3.24 -1.67
C THR A 105 25.67 -2.29 -2.16
N ARG A 106 25.31 -1.11 -2.68
CA ARG A 106 26.28 -0.07 -3.07
C ARG A 106 27.07 0.46 -1.87
N ALA A 107 26.41 0.71 -0.74
CA ALA A 107 27.07 1.17 0.48
C ALA A 107 28.05 0.12 1.04
N LEU A 108 27.64 -1.15 1.05
CA LEU A 108 28.49 -2.26 1.49
C LEU A 108 29.70 -2.44 0.57
N ARG A 109 29.53 -2.31 -0.75
CA ARG A 109 30.63 -2.38 -1.71
C ARG A 109 31.64 -1.25 -1.50
N SER A 110 31.19 0.00 -1.37
CA SER A 110 32.08 1.14 -1.12
C SER A 110 32.87 0.99 0.18
N LYS A 111 32.24 0.46 1.24
CA LYS A 111 32.91 0.19 2.52
C LYS A 111 34.00 -0.89 2.39
N ARG A 112 33.75 -1.95 1.61
CA ARG A 112 34.75 -3.00 1.32
C ARG A 112 35.94 -2.46 0.54
N GLU A 113 35.70 -1.65 -0.48
CA GLU A 113 36.75 -1.06 -1.32
C GLU A 113 37.65 -0.11 -0.50
N ARG A 114 37.07 0.73 0.36
CA ARG A 114 37.83 1.60 1.29
C ARG A 114 38.73 0.80 2.23
N ARG A 115 38.18 -0.24 2.85
CA ARG A 115 38.94 -1.10 3.78
C ARG A 115 40.10 -1.82 3.07
N ALA A 116 39.87 -2.30 1.84
CA ALA A 116 40.93 -2.92 1.04
C ALA A 116 42.05 -1.93 0.67
N ALA A 117 41.71 -0.67 0.38
CA ALA A 117 42.69 0.38 0.12
C ALA A 117 43.52 0.71 1.37
N GLU A 118 42.88 0.82 2.55
CA GLU A 118 43.57 1.04 3.83
C GLU A 118 44.56 -0.08 4.15
N HIS A 119 44.18 -1.35 3.98
CA HIS A 119 45.09 -2.49 4.19
C HIS A 119 46.29 -2.49 3.24
N ARG A 120 46.13 -2.02 1.99
CA ARG A 120 47.24 -1.90 1.03
C ARG A 120 48.17 -0.73 1.33
N ALA A 121 47.66 0.35 1.91
CA ALA A 121 48.47 1.51 2.29
C ALA A 121 49.29 1.26 3.58
N ALA A 122 48.86 0.29 4.40
CA ALA A 122 49.53 -0.10 5.64
C ALA A 122 50.55 -1.24 5.48
N ALA A 123 50.70 -1.80 4.27
CA ALA A 123 51.65 -2.87 3.92
C ALA A 123 52.77 -2.31 3.05
#